data_AF-A0A562ZXV0-F1
#
_entry.id   AF-A0A562ZXV0-F1
#
_cell.length_a   1.000
_cell.length_b   1.000
_cell.length_c   1.000
_cell.angle_alpha   90.00
_cell.angle_beta   90.00
_cell.angle_gamma   90.00
#
_symmetry.space_group_name_H-M   'P 1'
#
loop_
_entity.id
_entity.type
_entity.pdbx_description
1 polymer ?
#
loop_
_entity_poly.entity_id
_entity_poly.type
_entity_poly.pdbx_seq_one_letter_code
_entity_poly.pdbx_strand_id
1 'polypeptide(L)'
;MPSSGIVVNGRPLAGGRLPAVCAPLVARTDAALLAEAALVAAHSPDLLEWRVDFYDAIADTGRVLRLGAQLREAARGIPLLFTRRSVREGGQAIALEEEGVVALYRAVCASGLVDLMDFEMGNAPADVAQVRAFTRAAGMPLVLSFHDFGATPPDPELAARFAQAKALDADVAKVAVMPSSVEDVHRLLGATLQASKTLGIPVISMAMGPLGAVSRLCGGVFGSALTFAMGAAASAPGQMPIEDVRAGLTVLQRAGSP
;
A
#
# COMPACT_ATOMS: atom_id res chain seq x y z
N MET A 1 -5.18 17.81 14.29
CA MET A 1 -3.82 17.95 13.72
C MET A 1 -3.86 17.40 12.30
N PRO A 2 -3.04 17.88 11.36
CA PRO A 2 -2.92 17.22 10.05
C PRO A 2 -2.52 15.75 10.25
N SER A 3 -3.01 14.89 9.36
CA SER A 3 -2.63 13.47 9.28
C SER A 3 -1.11 13.33 9.40
N SER A 4 -0.62 12.48 10.30
CA SER A 4 0.80 12.15 10.32
C SER A 4 1.15 11.38 9.05
N GLY A 5 2.23 11.77 8.36
CA GLY A 5 2.77 10.99 7.25
C GLY A 5 3.33 9.65 7.72
N ILE A 6 3.50 8.71 6.77
CA ILE A 6 4.12 7.41 7.04
C ILE A 6 5.59 7.62 7.42
N VAL A 7 6.06 6.94 8.46
CA VAL A 7 7.47 7.00 8.89
C VAL A 7 8.14 5.68 8.51
N VAL A 8 9.27 5.78 7.81
CA VAL A 8 10.07 4.63 7.36
C VAL A 8 11.50 4.86 7.81
N ASN A 9 12.10 3.89 8.51
CA ASN A 9 13.47 3.99 9.05
C ASN A 9 13.70 5.30 9.84
N GLY A 10 12.71 5.70 10.66
CA GLY A 10 12.76 6.92 11.48
C GLY A 10 12.61 8.24 10.72
N ARG A 11 12.32 8.22 9.41
CA ARG A 11 12.16 9.42 8.58
C ARG A 11 10.75 9.48 7.96
N PRO A 12 10.15 10.67 7.84
CA PRO A 12 8.90 10.82 7.09
C PRO A 12 9.08 10.45 5.62
N LEU A 13 8.23 9.55 5.11
CA LEU A 13 8.15 9.20 3.71
C LEU A 13 7.86 10.46 2.87
N ALA A 14 8.49 10.58 1.70
CA ALA A 14 8.38 11.76 0.83
C ALA A 14 8.66 13.11 1.54
N GLY A 15 9.46 13.11 2.61
CA GLY A 15 9.71 14.31 3.41
C GLY A 15 8.47 14.84 4.14
N GLY A 16 7.45 13.99 4.36
CA GLY A 16 6.20 14.36 5.01
C GLY A 16 5.15 14.95 4.06
N ARG A 17 5.43 15.02 2.75
CA ARG A 17 4.46 15.46 1.73
C ARG A 17 3.29 14.49 1.66
N LEU A 18 2.07 15.02 1.60
CA LEU A 18 0.84 14.24 1.47
C LEU A 18 0.13 14.52 0.14
N PRO A 19 -0.22 13.47 -0.63
CA PRO A 19 0.17 12.08 -0.44
C PRO A 19 1.63 11.84 -0.91
N ALA A 20 2.29 10.84 -0.33
CA ALA A 20 3.42 10.19 -0.97
C ALA A 20 2.93 9.36 -2.18
N VAL A 21 3.77 9.15 -3.19
CA VAL A 21 3.41 8.38 -4.40
C VAL A 21 4.05 7.00 -4.37
N CYS A 22 3.21 5.96 -4.37
CA CYS A 22 3.62 4.56 -4.46
C CYS A 22 3.43 4.03 -5.88
N ALA A 23 4.38 3.24 -6.38
CA ALA A 23 4.27 2.52 -7.64
C ALA A 23 4.49 1.00 -7.45
N PRO A 24 3.59 0.14 -7.96
CA PRO A 24 3.69 -1.30 -7.80
C PRO A 24 4.66 -1.94 -8.81
N LEU A 25 5.20 -3.09 -8.43
CA LEU A 25 5.95 -4.04 -9.25
C LEU A 25 5.15 -5.34 -9.29
N VAL A 26 4.74 -5.77 -10.49
CA VAL A 26 3.80 -6.88 -10.72
C VAL A 26 4.34 -7.93 -11.70
N ALA A 27 5.58 -7.78 -12.17
CA ALA A 27 6.20 -8.78 -13.02
C ALA A 27 6.33 -10.13 -12.30
N ARG A 28 6.33 -11.22 -13.10
CA ARG A 28 6.16 -12.58 -12.58
C ARG A 28 7.46 -13.36 -12.41
N THR A 29 8.54 -12.92 -13.05
CA THR A 29 9.83 -13.60 -13.07
C THR A 29 10.95 -12.68 -12.62
N ASP A 30 12.06 -13.25 -12.17
CA ASP A 30 13.20 -12.53 -11.60
C ASP A 30 13.71 -11.45 -12.57
N ALA A 31 13.97 -11.82 -13.82
CA ALA A 31 14.48 -10.90 -14.84
C ALA A 31 13.48 -9.77 -15.16
N ALA A 32 12.18 -10.10 -15.25
CA ALA A 32 11.15 -9.12 -15.54
C ALA A 32 10.92 -8.16 -14.35
N LEU A 33 10.96 -8.65 -13.11
CA LEU A 33 10.85 -7.83 -11.90
C LEU A 33 12.02 -6.86 -11.77
N LEU A 34 13.25 -7.29 -12.06
CA LEU A 34 14.41 -6.40 -12.01
C LEU A 34 14.36 -5.33 -13.11
N ALA A 35 13.91 -5.69 -14.32
CA ALA A 35 13.71 -4.74 -15.40
C ALA A 35 12.60 -3.73 -15.08
N GLU A 36 11.47 -4.21 -14.54
CA GLU A 36 10.35 -3.37 -14.10
C GLU A 36 10.80 -2.42 -12.97
N ALA A 37 11.49 -2.93 -11.95
CA ALA A 37 11.99 -2.12 -10.85
C ALA A 37 12.91 -0.99 -11.34
N ALA A 38 13.84 -1.28 -12.25
CA ALA A 38 14.72 -0.26 -12.82
C ALA A 38 13.95 0.81 -13.62
N LEU A 39 12.95 0.39 -14.40
CA LEU A 39 12.09 1.30 -15.18
C LEU A 39 11.24 2.18 -14.27
N VAL A 40 10.57 1.60 -13.28
CA VAL A 40 9.69 2.33 -12.37
C VAL A 40 10.50 3.26 -11.46
N ALA A 41 11.66 2.82 -10.95
CA ALA A 41 12.55 3.65 -10.15
C ALA A 41 13.07 4.89 -10.91
N ALA A 42 13.20 4.83 -12.24
CA ALA A 42 13.57 5.99 -13.05
C ALA A 42 12.55 7.14 -12.97
N HIS A 43 11.27 6.83 -12.67
CA HIS A 43 10.22 7.82 -12.45
C HIS A 43 10.18 8.35 -11.00
N SER A 44 11.14 7.91 -10.17
CA SER A 44 11.37 8.37 -8.80
C SER A 44 10.11 8.32 -7.92
N PRO A 45 9.37 7.20 -7.82
CA PRO A 45 8.30 7.09 -6.83
C PRO A 45 8.84 7.30 -5.41
N ASP A 46 7.97 7.73 -4.50
CA ASP A 46 8.34 7.90 -3.10
C ASP A 46 8.39 6.55 -2.37
N LEU A 47 7.72 5.53 -2.90
CA LEU A 47 7.65 4.14 -2.41
C LEU A 47 7.48 3.17 -3.60
N LEU A 48 8.15 2.02 -3.57
CA LEU A 48 7.85 0.90 -4.46
C LEU A 48 7.07 -0.17 -3.69
N GLU A 49 6.05 -0.76 -4.31
CA GLU A 49 5.33 -1.91 -3.74
C GLU A 49 5.66 -3.17 -4.55
N TRP A 50 6.31 -4.16 -3.93
CA TRP A 50 6.42 -5.48 -4.53
C TRP A 50 5.15 -6.29 -4.26
N ARG A 51 4.33 -6.48 -5.30
CA ARG A 51 3.16 -7.35 -5.28
C ARG A 51 3.59 -8.80 -5.51
N VAL A 52 4.10 -9.41 -4.44
CA VAL A 52 4.69 -10.76 -4.50
C VAL A 52 3.68 -11.83 -4.92
N ASP A 53 2.36 -11.58 -4.79
CA ASP A 53 1.34 -12.50 -5.28
C ASP A 53 1.39 -12.76 -6.80
N PHE A 54 1.98 -11.86 -7.59
CA PHE A 54 2.23 -12.10 -9.02
C PHE A 54 3.45 -12.98 -9.30
N TYR A 55 4.35 -13.14 -8.33
CA TYR A 55 5.63 -13.79 -8.54
C TYR A 55 5.48 -15.32 -8.60
N ASP A 56 5.89 -15.92 -9.72
CA ASP A 56 5.64 -17.34 -10.00
C ASP A 56 6.33 -18.28 -9.01
N ALA A 57 7.47 -17.86 -8.47
CA ALA A 57 8.25 -18.66 -7.52
C ALA A 57 8.05 -18.21 -6.05
N ILE A 58 6.91 -17.61 -5.71
CA ILE A 58 6.57 -17.19 -4.34
C ILE A 58 6.72 -18.33 -3.30
N ALA A 59 6.46 -19.59 -3.70
CA ALA A 59 6.58 -20.75 -2.81
C ALA A 59 8.04 -21.09 -2.45
N ASP A 60 9.03 -20.59 -3.20
CA ASP A 60 10.45 -20.72 -2.86
C ASP A 60 10.91 -19.48 -2.07
N THR A 61 10.80 -19.56 -0.74
CA THR A 61 11.24 -18.47 0.15
C THR A 61 12.70 -18.07 -0.10
N GLY A 62 13.59 -19.02 -0.37
CA GLY A 62 14.99 -18.71 -0.64
C GLY A 62 15.16 -17.86 -1.90
N ARG A 63 14.37 -18.13 -2.94
CA ARG A 63 14.36 -17.34 -4.17
C ARG A 63 13.71 -15.98 -3.97
N VAL A 64 12.62 -15.89 -3.21
CA VAL A 64 12.00 -14.60 -2.82
C VAL A 64 13.03 -13.71 -2.11
N LEU A 65 13.79 -14.24 -1.16
CA LEU A 65 14.83 -13.47 -0.45
C LEU A 65 15.98 -13.04 -1.37
N ARG A 66 16.47 -13.93 -2.24
CA ARG A 66 17.53 -13.56 -3.20
C ARG A 66 17.06 -12.45 -4.14
N LEU A 67 15.84 -12.56 -4.68
CA LEU A 67 15.27 -11.54 -5.55
C LEU A 67 15.00 -10.23 -4.79
N GLY A 68 14.53 -10.31 -3.54
CA GLY A 68 14.35 -9.14 -2.68
C GLY A 68 15.64 -8.34 -2.48
N ALA A 69 16.78 -9.01 -2.32
CA ALA A 69 18.08 -8.35 -2.25
C ALA A 69 18.44 -7.63 -3.55
N GLN A 70 18.18 -8.26 -4.70
CA GLN A 70 18.42 -7.64 -6.01
C GLN A 70 17.47 -6.47 -6.28
N LEU A 71 16.21 -6.57 -5.84
CA LEU A 71 15.22 -5.49 -5.94
C LEU A 71 15.61 -4.28 -5.08
N ARG A 72 16.16 -4.50 -3.89
CA ARG A 72 16.66 -3.41 -3.03
C ARG A 72 17.78 -2.62 -3.72
N GLU A 73 18.71 -3.29 -4.40
CA GLU A 73 19.73 -2.61 -5.21
C GLU A 73 19.10 -1.86 -6.40
N ALA A 74 18.16 -2.49 -7.11
CA ALA A 74 17.46 -1.87 -8.25
C ALA A 74 16.60 -0.66 -7.84
N ALA A 75 16.09 -0.64 -6.61
CA ALA A 75 15.27 0.44 -6.06
C ALA A 75 16.07 1.72 -5.76
N ARG A 76 17.41 1.67 -5.77
CA ARG A 76 18.29 2.85 -5.61
C ARG A 76 17.98 3.71 -4.38
N GLY A 77 17.64 3.06 -3.26
CA GLY A 77 17.32 3.71 -2.00
C GLY A 77 15.85 4.16 -1.85
N ILE A 78 15.00 3.92 -2.86
CA ILE A 78 13.55 4.05 -2.70
C ILE A 78 13.07 2.93 -1.75
N PRO A 79 12.29 3.24 -0.69
CA PRO A 79 11.77 2.21 0.21
C PRO A 79 10.92 1.16 -0.52
N LEU A 80 10.95 -0.07 -0.02
CA LEU A 80 10.17 -1.20 -0.54
C LEU A 80 9.05 -1.62 0.43
N LEU A 81 7.81 -1.61 -0.05
CA LEU A 81 6.65 -2.23 0.60
C LEU A 81 6.48 -3.66 0.05
N PHE A 82 6.41 -4.65 0.92
CA PHE A 82 6.12 -6.02 0.55
C PHE A 82 4.64 -6.33 0.75
N THR A 83 3.96 -6.78 -0.30
CA THR A 83 2.51 -7.04 -0.29
C THR A 83 2.21 -8.36 -0.98
N ARG A 84 1.65 -9.32 -0.24
CA ARG A 84 0.84 -10.41 -0.82
C ARG A 84 -0.62 -10.00 -0.72
N ARG A 85 -1.27 -9.76 -1.86
CA ARG A 85 -2.73 -9.60 -1.92
C ARG A 85 -3.40 -10.96 -2.11
N SER A 86 -4.42 -11.27 -1.32
CA SER A 86 -5.21 -12.50 -1.46
C SER A 86 -6.23 -12.39 -2.58
N VAL A 87 -6.66 -13.53 -3.12
CA VAL A 87 -7.73 -13.57 -4.14
C VAL A 87 -9.03 -12.96 -3.62
N ARG A 88 -9.31 -13.10 -2.31
CA ARG A 88 -10.51 -12.50 -1.66
C ARG A 88 -10.52 -10.98 -1.77
N GLU A 89 -9.33 -10.37 -1.77
CA GLU A 89 -9.11 -8.94 -1.89
C GLU A 89 -8.49 -8.56 -3.26
N GLY A 90 -8.77 -9.32 -4.32
CA GLY A 90 -8.39 -8.96 -5.70
C GLY A 90 -6.93 -9.23 -6.10
N GLY A 91 -6.24 -10.09 -5.36
CA GLY A 91 -4.90 -10.60 -5.67
C GLY A 91 -4.89 -11.85 -6.53
N GLN A 92 -3.69 -12.38 -6.77
CA GLN A 92 -3.50 -13.59 -7.57
C GLN A 92 -3.61 -14.87 -6.73
N ALA A 93 -3.99 -15.97 -7.39
CA ALA A 93 -3.85 -17.30 -6.82
C ALA A 93 -2.36 -17.66 -6.74
N ILE A 94 -1.93 -18.23 -5.60
CA ILE A 94 -0.53 -18.57 -5.33
C ILE A 94 -0.41 -20.01 -4.87
N ALA A 95 0.78 -20.59 -5.02
CA ALA A 95 1.11 -21.94 -4.58
C ALA A 95 1.52 -22.01 -3.09
N LEU A 96 0.83 -21.28 -2.22
CA LEU A 96 1.02 -21.28 -0.77
C LEU A 96 -0.32 -21.23 -0.06
N GLU A 97 -0.45 -22.06 0.98
CA GLU A 97 -1.48 -21.90 2.00
C GLU A 97 -1.11 -20.76 2.96
N GLU A 98 -2.06 -20.30 3.77
CA GLU A 98 -1.87 -19.12 4.63
C GLU A 98 -0.75 -19.34 5.68
N GLU A 99 -0.55 -20.54 6.20
CA GLU A 99 0.60 -20.84 7.08
C GLU A 99 1.94 -20.63 6.36
N GLY A 100 2.00 -20.97 5.06
CA GLY A 100 3.16 -20.73 4.21
C GLY A 100 3.39 -19.24 3.94
N VAL A 101 2.30 -18.46 3.79
CA VAL A 101 2.36 -17.00 3.68
C VAL A 101 2.91 -16.38 4.95
N VAL A 102 2.43 -16.78 6.13
CA VAL A 102 2.93 -16.28 7.43
C VAL A 102 4.41 -16.64 7.62
N ALA A 103 4.83 -17.85 7.24
CA ALA A 103 6.23 -18.26 7.28
C ALA A 103 7.12 -17.43 6.34
N LEU A 104 6.63 -17.13 5.13
CA LEU A 104 7.31 -16.25 4.18
C LEU A 104 7.47 -14.84 4.76
N TYR A 105 6.40 -14.29 5.34
CA TYR A 105 6.42 -12.96 5.97
C TYR A 105 7.44 -12.89 7.11
N ARG A 106 7.52 -13.93 7.94
CA ARG A 106 8.55 -14.05 8.98
C ARG A 106 9.96 -13.97 8.39
N ALA A 107 10.23 -14.72 7.33
CA ALA A 107 11.54 -14.75 6.67
C ALA A 107 11.89 -13.40 6.04
N VAL A 108 10.94 -12.74 5.38
CA VAL A 108 11.12 -11.41 4.78
C VAL A 108 11.40 -10.37 5.86
N CYS A 109 10.65 -10.36 6.97
CA CYS A 109 10.93 -9.46 8.10
C CYS A 109 12.34 -9.65 8.66
N ALA A 110 12.75 -10.91 8.88
CA ALA A 110 14.08 -11.23 9.43
C ALA A 110 15.25 -10.86 8.49
N SER A 111 14.99 -10.75 7.18
CA SER A 111 16.01 -10.43 6.19
C SER A 111 16.39 -8.95 6.14
N GLY A 112 15.52 -8.04 6.59
CA GLY A 112 15.74 -6.59 6.49
C GLY A 112 15.77 -6.05 5.05
N LEU A 113 15.26 -6.80 4.07
CA LEU A 113 15.30 -6.45 2.65
C LEU A 113 14.18 -5.50 2.19
N VAL A 114 13.15 -5.34 3.01
CA VAL A 114 12.00 -4.47 2.74
C VAL A 114 11.80 -3.52 3.91
N ASP A 115 11.12 -2.42 3.66
CA ASP A 115 11.00 -1.30 4.60
C ASP A 115 9.59 -1.17 5.19
N LEU A 116 8.59 -1.81 4.58
CA LEU A 116 7.21 -1.89 5.06
C LEU A 116 6.61 -3.25 4.68
N MET A 117 5.60 -3.65 5.45
CA MET A 117 4.82 -4.85 5.19
C MET A 117 3.33 -4.52 5.08
N ASP A 118 2.65 -5.01 4.05
CA ASP A 118 1.18 -5.01 3.96
C ASP A 118 0.64 -6.39 4.36
N PHE A 119 -0.32 -6.42 5.27
CA PHE A 119 -1.08 -7.62 5.61
C PHE A 119 -2.56 -7.28 5.73
N GLU A 120 -3.41 -8.19 5.26
CA GLU A 120 -4.85 -7.99 5.25
C GLU A 120 -5.41 -8.09 6.68
N MET A 121 -6.18 -7.08 7.09
CA MET A 121 -6.82 -7.10 8.41
C MET A 121 -7.96 -8.12 8.51
N GLY A 122 -8.41 -8.65 7.36
CA GLY A 122 -9.38 -9.75 7.26
C GLY A 122 -8.78 -11.14 7.46
N ASN A 123 -7.46 -11.28 7.58
CA ASN A 123 -6.83 -12.56 7.90
C ASN A 123 -7.15 -13.00 9.34
N ALA A 124 -6.88 -14.26 9.66
CA ALA A 124 -7.15 -14.80 10.99
C ALA A 124 -6.44 -13.95 12.07
N PRO A 125 -7.09 -13.63 13.20
CA PRO A 125 -6.50 -12.79 14.24
C PRO A 125 -5.14 -13.29 14.75
N ALA A 126 -4.95 -14.61 14.79
CA ALA A 126 -3.69 -15.23 15.19
C ALA A 126 -2.54 -14.92 14.19
N ASP A 127 -2.82 -14.88 12.89
CA ASP A 127 -1.84 -14.59 11.86
C ASP A 127 -1.50 -13.11 11.84
N VAL A 128 -2.50 -12.23 12.01
CA VAL A 128 -2.28 -10.78 12.15
C VAL A 128 -1.36 -10.51 13.36
N ALA A 129 -1.61 -11.17 14.49
CA ALA A 129 -0.78 -11.04 15.68
C ALA A 129 0.66 -11.54 15.46
N GLN A 130 0.85 -12.66 14.75
CA GLN A 130 2.17 -13.17 14.39
C GLN A 130 2.93 -12.21 13.47
N VAL A 131 2.30 -11.74 12.39
CA VAL A 131 2.92 -10.79 11.46
C VAL A 131 3.24 -9.46 12.16
N ARG A 132 2.37 -8.99 13.06
CA ARG A 132 2.66 -7.83 13.90
C ARG A 132 3.89 -8.06 14.78
N ALA A 133 4.04 -9.23 15.38
CA ALA A 133 5.21 -9.56 16.18
C ALA A 133 6.51 -9.56 15.34
N PHE A 134 6.48 -10.14 14.13
CA PHE A 134 7.64 -10.18 13.24
C PHE A 134 8.07 -8.78 12.79
N THR A 135 7.11 -7.97 12.34
CA THR A 135 7.36 -6.59 11.89
C THR A 135 7.88 -5.72 13.02
N ARG A 136 7.33 -5.84 14.24
CA ARG A 136 7.83 -5.13 15.43
C ARG A 136 9.27 -5.53 15.77
N ALA A 137 9.58 -6.83 15.77
CA ALA A 137 10.93 -7.31 16.05
C ALA A 137 11.95 -6.81 15.01
N ALA A 138 11.52 -6.61 13.76
CA ALA A 138 12.33 -6.03 12.69
C ALA A 138 12.36 -4.49 12.68
N GLY A 139 11.61 -3.81 13.55
CA GLY A 139 11.46 -2.35 13.51
C GLY A 139 10.75 -1.82 12.26
N MET A 140 9.95 -2.67 11.61
CA MET A 140 9.32 -2.41 10.31
C MET A 140 7.85 -1.99 10.47
N PRO A 141 7.41 -0.88 9.84
CA PRO A 141 6.02 -0.49 9.79
C PRO A 141 5.11 -1.56 9.15
N LEU A 142 3.99 -1.84 9.81
CA LEU A 142 2.91 -2.69 9.32
C LEU A 142 1.74 -1.86 8.81
N VAL A 143 1.43 -2.02 7.53
CA VAL A 143 0.19 -1.56 6.90
C VAL A 143 -0.85 -2.68 7.07
N LEU A 144 -1.93 -2.40 7.81
CA LEU A 144 -3.10 -3.28 7.80
C LEU A 144 -4.11 -2.78 6.78
N SER A 145 -4.44 -3.64 5.83
CA SER A 145 -5.21 -3.28 4.65
C SER A 145 -6.54 -4.02 4.54
N PHE A 146 -7.51 -3.39 3.89
CA PHE A 146 -8.82 -3.94 3.55
C PHE A 146 -9.24 -3.46 2.17
N HIS A 147 -9.77 -4.37 1.36
CA HIS A 147 -10.24 -4.06 0.02
C HIS A 147 -11.64 -4.62 -0.20
N ASP A 148 -12.54 -3.77 -0.68
CA ASP A 148 -13.86 -4.17 -1.18
C ASP A 148 -13.92 -3.89 -2.69
N PHE A 149 -13.84 -4.96 -3.49
CA PHE A 149 -13.93 -4.89 -4.95
C PHE A 149 -15.37 -4.85 -5.46
N GLY A 150 -16.36 -5.09 -4.60
CA GLY A 150 -17.77 -5.16 -4.96
C GLY A 150 -18.53 -3.87 -4.68
N ALA A 151 -18.17 -3.13 -3.62
CA ALA A 151 -18.93 -1.97 -3.18
C ALA A 151 -18.09 -0.93 -2.42
N THR A 152 -18.75 0.20 -2.11
CA THR A 152 -18.32 1.15 -1.08
C THR A 152 -19.24 1.01 0.12
N PRO A 153 -18.75 0.43 1.24
CA PRO A 153 -19.55 0.26 2.46
C PRO A 153 -20.13 1.58 2.99
N PRO A 154 -21.19 1.52 3.81
CA PRO A 154 -21.75 2.71 4.46
C PRO A 154 -20.78 3.30 5.50
N ASP A 155 -21.00 4.55 5.91
CA ASP A 155 -20.10 5.30 6.80
C ASP A 155 -19.69 4.56 8.09
N PRO A 156 -20.60 3.90 8.84
CA PRO A 156 -20.22 3.20 10.06
C PRO A 156 -19.26 2.04 9.79
N GLU A 157 -19.41 1.36 8.65
CA GLU A 157 -18.55 0.25 8.29
C GLU A 157 -17.17 0.75 7.83
N LEU A 158 -17.12 1.79 7.00
CA LEU A 158 -15.84 2.42 6.62
C LEU A 158 -15.06 2.88 7.85
N ALA A 159 -15.74 3.55 8.79
CA ALA A 159 -15.14 3.96 10.06
C ALA A 159 -14.64 2.76 10.88
N ALA A 160 -15.42 1.67 10.93
CA ALA A 160 -15.03 0.45 11.61
C ALA A 160 -13.78 -0.20 10.99
N ARG A 161 -13.61 -0.18 9.66
CA ARG A 161 -12.39 -0.72 9.01
C ARG A 161 -11.13 0.06 9.40
N PHE A 162 -11.19 1.39 9.41
CA PHE A 162 -10.06 2.20 9.89
C PHE A 162 -9.78 1.94 11.38
N ALA A 163 -10.82 1.90 12.22
CA ALA A 163 -10.67 1.61 13.64
C ALA A 163 -10.12 0.20 13.91
N GLN A 164 -10.52 -0.79 13.13
CA GLN A 164 -10.04 -2.17 13.20
C GLN A 164 -8.53 -2.24 12.98
N ALA A 165 -8.00 -1.57 11.96
CA ALA A 165 -6.55 -1.53 11.71
C ALA A 165 -5.78 -0.99 12.94
N LYS A 166 -6.28 0.09 13.56
CA LYS A 166 -5.66 0.65 14.76
C LYS A 166 -5.77 -0.30 15.96
N ALA A 167 -6.93 -0.94 16.15
CA ALA A 167 -7.15 -1.89 17.24
C ALA A 167 -6.24 -3.13 17.11
N LEU A 168 -5.92 -3.51 15.88
CA LEU A 168 -4.96 -4.57 15.54
C LEU A 168 -3.49 -4.07 15.50
N ASP A 169 -3.23 -2.87 16.05
CA ASP A 169 -1.89 -2.35 16.28
C ASP A 169 -1.07 -2.12 14.99
N ALA A 170 -1.77 -1.70 13.92
CA ALA A 170 -1.15 -1.24 12.69
C ALA A 170 -0.39 0.07 12.89
N ASP A 171 0.69 0.24 12.11
CA ASP A 171 1.37 1.52 11.96
C ASP A 171 0.68 2.39 10.91
N VAL A 172 -0.04 1.79 9.95
CA VAL A 172 -0.80 2.48 8.90
C VAL A 172 -2.10 1.72 8.63
N ALA A 173 -3.22 2.43 8.54
CA ALA A 173 -4.50 1.85 8.14
C ALA A 173 -4.77 2.09 6.65
N LYS A 174 -5.13 1.05 5.88
CA LYS A 174 -5.40 1.15 4.43
C LYS A 174 -6.78 0.60 4.08
N VAL A 175 -7.60 1.40 3.39
CA VAL A 175 -8.94 1.00 2.93
C VAL A 175 -9.12 1.36 1.45
N ALA A 176 -9.40 0.37 0.60
CA ALA A 176 -9.74 0.58 -0.80
C ALA A 176 -11.11 0.00 -1.13
N VAL A 177 -11.93 0.73 -1.88
CA VAL A 177 -13.33 0.35 -2.13
C VAL A 177 -13.73 0.62 -3.58
N MET A 178 -14.73 -0.10 -4.08
CA MET A 178 -15.26 0.09 -5.44
C MET A 178 -16.48 1.02 -5.41
N PRO A 179 -16.41 2.24 -5.97
CA PRO A 179 -17.57 3.13 -6.05
C PRO A 179 -18.52 2.70 -7.17
N SER A 180 -19.82 2.79 -6.90
CA SER A 180 -20.90 2.67 -7.90
C SER A 180 -21.46 4.04 -8.30
N SER A 181 -21.09 5.10 -7.59
CA SER A 181 -21.57 6.47 -7.75
C SER A 181 -20.52 7.49 -7.31
N VAL A 182 -20.75 8.78 -7.61
CA VAL A 182 -19.88 9.86 -7.11
C VAL A 182 -20.07 10.07 -5.60
N GLU A 183 -21.28 9.82 -5.11
CA GLU A 183 -21.63 9.83 -3.69
C GLU A 183 -20.79 8.81 -2.90
N ASP A 184 -20.51 7.64 -3.48
CA ASP A 184 -19.61 6.65 -2.89
C ASP A 184 -18.16 7.16 -2.77
N VAL A 185 -17.67 7.86 -3.81
CA VAL A 185 -16.34 8.49 -3.78
C VAL A 185 -16.29 9.55 -2.67
N HIS A 186 -17.31 10.40 -2.58
CA HIS A 186 -17.43 11.37 -1.51
C HIS A 186 -17.48 10.71 -0.13
N ARG A 187 -18.24 9.61 0.01
CA ARG A 187 -18.35 8.84 1.26
C ARG A 187 -16.98 8.36 1.76
N LEU A 188 -16.20 7.74 0.88
CA LEU A 188 -14.85 7.31 1.22
C LEU A 188 -13.96 8.48 1.64
N LEU A 189 -13.98 9.60 0.89
CA LEU A 189 -13.18 10.78 1.22
C LEU A 189 -13.58 11.40 2.57
N GLY A 190 -14.88 11.42 2.88
CA GLY A 190 -15.41 11.82 4.19
C GLY A 190 -14.91 10.92 5.32
N ALA A 191 -14.99 9.60 5.16
CA ALA A 191 -14.47 8.63 6.13
C ALA A 191 -12.95 8.77 6.32
N THR A 192 -12.22 9.02 5.24
CA THR A 192 -10.76 9.27 5.26
C THR A 192 -10.43 10.50 6.10
N LEU A 193 -11.14 11.60 5.88
CA LEU A 193 -10.93 12.84 6.62
C LEU A 193 -11.19 12.65 8.12
N GLN A 194 -12.26 11.94 8.48
CA GLN A 194 -12.54 11.65 9.88
C GLN A 194 -11.46 10.77 10.50
N ALA A 195 -11.10 9.65 9.85
CA ALA A 195 -10.08 8.73 10.33
C ALA A 195 -8.71 9.42 10.50
N SER A 196 -8.31 10.27 9.54
CA SER A 196 -7.04 11.01 9.61
C SER A 196 -6.94 11.95 10.82
N LYS A 197 -8.07 12.41 11.36
CA LYS A 197 -8.14 13.30 12.52
C LYS A 197 -8.19 12.54 13.85
N THR A 198 -8.73 11.33 13.86
CA THR A 198 -9.11 10.63 15.10
C THR A 198 -8.26 9.39 15.39
N LEU A 199 -7.69 8.73 14.38
CA LEU A 199 -7.07 7.41 14.54
C LEU A 199 -5.67 7.45 15.18
N GLY A 200 -4.97 8.58 15.06
CA GLY A 200 -3.61 8.76 15.60
C GLY A 200 -2.52 7.95 14.87
N ILE A 201 -2.83 7.36 13.72
CA ILE A 201 -1.88 6.74 12.78
C ILE A 201 -2.17 7.24 11.36
N PRO A 202 -1.19 7.22 10.44
CA PRO A 202 -1.41 7.51 9.03
C PRO A 202 -2.52 6.64 8.44
N VAL A 203 -3.33 7.24 7.57
CA VAL A 203 -4.39 6.54 6.83
C VAL A 203 -4.10 6.57 5.33
N ILE A 204 -4.42 5.50 4.64
CA ILE A 204 -4.40 5.38 3.18
C ILE A 204 -5.81 5.03 2.75
N SER A 205 -6.33 5.77 1.79
CA SER A 205 -7.57 5.39 1.14
C SER A 205 -7.57 5.68 -0.34
N MET A 206 -8.37 4.91 -1.08
CA MET A 206 -8.65 5.16 -2.49
C MET A 206 -9.98 4.53 -2.91
N ALA A 207 -10.75 5.26 -3.69
CA ALA A 207 -11.85 4.70 -4.46
C ALA A 207 -11.25 4.14 -5.76
N MET A 208 -11.55 2.89 -6.05
CA MET A 208 -11.03 2.18 -7.22
C MET A 208 -11.83 2.52 -8.50
N GLY A 209 -11.31 2.08 -9.64
CA GLY A 209 -11.98 2.25 -10.93
C GLY A 209 -12.01 3.69 -11.44
N PRO A 210 -12.62 3.92 -12.62
CA PRO A 210 -12.63 5.23 -13.27
C PRO A 210 -13.30 6.34 -12.44
N LEU A 211 -14.43 6.04 -11.79
CA LEU A 211 -15.13 7.00 -10.91
C LEU A 211 -14.24 7.45 -9.74
N GLY A 212 -13.46 6.52 -9.19
CA GLY A 212 -12.60 6.77 -8.04
C GLY A 212 -11.28 7.47 -8.37
N ALA A 213 -10.94 7.67 -9.64
CA ALA A 213 -9.65 8.27 -10.05
C ALA A 213 -9.38 9.62 -9.36
N VAL A 214 -10.42 10.43 -9.14
CA VAL A 214 -10.31 11.71 -8.41
C VAL A 214 -9.76 11.54 -6.99
N SER A 215 -10.10 10.45 -6.29
CA SER A 215 -9.61 10.17 -4.94
C SER A 215 -8.09 9.96 -4.90
N ARG A 216 -7.48 9.52 -6.01
CA ARG A 216 -6.03 9.33 -6.12
C ARG A 216 -5.27 10.65 -6.27
N LEU A 217 -5.93 11.71 -6.75
CA LEU A 217 -5.35 13.05 -6.90
C LEU A 217 -5.62 13.92 -5.67
N CYS A 218 -6.86 13.93 -5.18
CA CYS A 218 -7.25 14.81 -4.07
C CYS A 218 -7.21 14.15 -2.69
N GLY A 219 -6.97 12.84 -2.59
CA GLY A 219 -7.02 12.10 -1.31
C GLY A 219 -6.12 12.67 -0.22
N GLY A 220 -4.97 13.26 -0.59
CA GLY A 220 -4.09 13.95 0.37
C GLY A 220 -4.74 15.15 1.06
N VAL A 221 -5.65 15.87 0.38
CA VAL A 221 -6.45 16.96 0.97
C VAL A 221 -7.37 16.42 2.08
N PHE A 222 -7.86 15.20 1.91
CA PHE A 222 -8.70 14.49 2.87
C PHE A 222 -7.89 13.64 3.87
N GLY A 223 -6.56 13.73 3.87
CA GLY A 223 -5.69 13.09 4.85
C GLY A 223 -5.13 11.71 4.47
N SER A 224 -5.37 11.23 3.25
CA SER A 224 -4.72 10.02 2.72
C SER A 224 -3.22 10.26 2.54
N ALA A 225 -2.40 9.48 3.22
CA ALA A 225 -0.95 9.66 3.28
C ALA A 225 -0.20 9.09 2.08
N LEU A 226 -0.84 8.20 1.32
CA LEU A 226 -0.24 7.52 0.18
C LEU A 226 -1.26 7.42 -0.96
N THR A 227 -0.81 7.67 -2.18
CA THR A 227 -1.58 7.39 -3.40
C THR A 227 -0.82 6.38 -4.25
N PHE A 228 -1.55 5.54 -4.99
CA PHE A 228 -0.97 4.52 -5.86
C PHE A 228 -1.12 4.96 -7.32
N ALA A 229 0.03 5.03 -8.00
CA ALA A 229 0.13 5.31 -9.42
C ALA A 229 0.56 4.04 -10.19
N MET A 230 0.31 4.04 -11.49
CA MET A 230 0.83 3.05 -12.41
C MET A 230 2.33 3.28 -12.60
N GLY A 231 3.12 2.23 -12.38
CA GLY A 231 4.54 2.19 -12.75
C GLY A 231 4.69 1.81 -14.23
N ALA A 232 5.02 0.54 -14.49
CA ALA A 232 5.05 -0.01 -15.85
C ALA A 232 3.69 -0.56 -16.29
N ALA A 233 2.92 -1.11 -15.34
CA ALA A 233 1.60 -1.68 -15.55
C ALA A 233 0.70 -1.37 -14.35
N ALA A 234 -0.62 -1.46 -14.56
CA ALA A 234 -1.59 -1.25 -13.49
C ALA A 234 -1.71 -2.50 -12.60
N SER A 235 -1.66 -2.33 -11.28
CA SER A 235 -1.92 -3.38 -10.27
C SER A 235 -3.35 -3.37 -9.73
N ALA A 236 -4.11 -2.29 -9.99
CA ALA A 236 -5.52 -2.12 -9.60
C ALA A 236 -6.28 -1.21 -10.58
N PRO A 237 -7.62 -1.34 -10.71
CA PRO A 237 -8.41 -0.51 -11.62
C PRO A 237 -8.33 0.98 -11.31
N GLY A 238 -8.23 1.81 -12.36
CA GLY A 238 -8.23 3.27 -12.27
C GLY A 238 -6.89 3.89 -11.84
N GLN A 239 -5.77 3.16 -11.92
CA GLN A 239 -4.44 3.73 -11.74
C GLN A 239 -4.05 4.60 -12.95
N MET A 240 -3.55 5.79 -12.66
CA MET A 240 -3.00 6.74 -13.65
C MET A 240 -1.47 6.60 -13.68
N PRO A 241 -0.82 6.89 -14.82
CA PRO A 241 0.64 7.01 -14.89
C PRO A 241 1.20 7.91 -13.79
N ILE A 242 2.39 7.56 -13.29
CA ILE A 242 3.03 8.28 -12.19
C ILE A 242 3.28 9.75 -12.51
N GLU A 243 3.60 10.07 -13.76
CA GLU A 243 3.78 11.42 -14.27
C GLU A 243 2.49 12.25 -14.18
N ASP A 244 1.34 11.67 -14.51
CA ASP A 244 0.05 12.33 -14.47
C ASP A 244 -0.38 12.59 -13.02
N VAL A 245 -0.18 11.60 -12.14
CA VAL A 245 -0.43 11.76 -10.70
C VAL A 245 0.45 12.88 -10.15
N ARG A 246 1.75 12.89 -10.46
CA ARG A 246 2.68 13.95 -10.01
C ARG A 246 2.28 15.32 -10.54
N ALA A 247 1.87 15.42 -11.80
CA ALA A 247 1.40 16.68 -12.39
C ALA A 247 0.15 17.19 -11.65
N GLY A 248 -0.85 16.33 -11.42
CA GLY A 248 -2.06 16.69 -10.67
C GLY A 248 -1.76 17.12 -9.23
N LEU A 249 -0.91 16.39 -8.52
CA LEU A 249 -0.47 16.76 -7.17
C LEU A 249 0.26 18.11 -7.14
N THR A 250 1.09 18.38 -8.15
CA THR A 250 1.81 19.66 -8.28
C THR A 250 0.84 20.83 -8.46
N VAL A 251 -0.22 20.66 -9.26
CA VAL A 251 -1.25 21.68 -9.45
C VAL A 251 -1.95 21.99 -8.12
N LEU A 252 -2.38 20.95 -7.39
CA LEU A 252 -3.05 21.12 -6.09
C LEU A 252 -2.14 21.77 -5.04
N GLN A 253 -0.86 21.38 -5.00
CA GLN A 253 0.12 21.97 -4.08
C GLN A 253 0.37 23.45 -4.35
N ARG A 254 0.51 23.83 -5.62
CA ARG A 254 0.67 25.25 -6.02
C ARG A 254 -0.54 26.08 -5.65
N ALA A 255 -1.76 25.55 -5.84
CA ALA A 255 -3.00 26.25 -5.49
C ALA A 255 -3.20 26.39 -3.96
N GLY A 256 -2.70 25.43 -3.17
CA GLY A 256 -2.77 25.46 -1.71
C GLY A 256 -1.60 26.15 -1.01
N SER A 257 -0.57 26.56 -1.75
CA SER A 257 0.53 27.35 -1.22
C SER A 257 0.15 28.84 -1.29
N PRO A 258 0.25 29.60 -0.19
CA PRO A 258 -0.08 31.03 -0.17
C PRO A 258 0.82 31.88 -1.07
#